data_AF-A0A5K0UUT1-F1
#
_entry.id   AF-A0A5K0UUT1-F1
#
_cell.length_a   1.000
_cell.length_b   1.000
_cell.length_c   1.000
_cell.angle_alpha   90.00
_cell.angle_beta   90.00
_cell.angle_gamma   90.00
#
_symmetry.space_group_name_H-M   'P 1'
#
loop_
_entity.id
_entity.type
_entity.pdbx_description
1 polymer ?
#
loop_
_entity_poly.entity_id
_entity_poly.type
_entity_poly.pdbx_seq_one_letter_code
_entity_poly.pdbx_strand_id
1 'polypeptide(L)' 'VIAELTNGGVDRSVECTGHIDAMISAFECVHD' A
#
# COMPACT_ATOMS: atom_id res chain seq x y z
N VAL A 1 7.23 -4.27 4.73
CA VAL A 1 6.79 -5.49 4.02
C VAL A 1 6.49 -5.23 2.54
N ILE A 2 5.38 -4.56 2.14
CA ILE A 2 5.06 -4.43 0.70
C ILE A 2 6.16 -3.69 -0.06
N ALA A 3 6.64 -2.54 0.43
CA ALA A 3 7.73 -1.80 -0.21
C ALA A 3 9.03 -2.61 -0.38
N GLU A 4 9.40 -3.43 0.61
CA GLU A 4 10.59 -4.29 0.54
C GLU A 4 10.44 -5.42 -0.48
N LEU A 5 9.22 -5.97 -0.63
CA LEU A 5 8.91 -7.03 -1.59
C LEU A 5 8.79 -6.53 -3.03
N THR A 6 8.53 -5.24 -3.21
CA THR A 6 8.20 -4.62 -4.51
C THR A 6 9.26 -3.61 -4.97
N ASN A 7 10.45 -3.65 -4.36
CA ASN A 7 11.57 -2.76 -4.71
C ASN A 7 11.24 -1.26 -4.56
N GLY A 8 10.47 -0.91 -3.53
CA GLY A 8 10.14 0.45 -3.18
C GLY A 8 8.64 0.72 -2.99
N GLY A 9 7.77 -0.19 -3.44
CA GLY A 9 6.32 0.03 -3.44
C GLY A 9 5.64 -0.54 -4.69
N VAL A 10 4.33 -0.36 -4.77
CA VAL A 10 3.52 -0.70 -5.97
C VAL A 10 3.20 0.55 -6.76
N ASP A 11 2.90 0.41 -8.05
CA ASP A 11 2.46 1.55 -8.85
C ASP A 11 1.08 2.05 -8.43
N ARG A 12 0.21 1.13 -7.98
CA ARG A 12 -1.17 1.42 -7.57
C ARG A 12 -1.59 0.46 -6.46
N SER A 13 -2.38 0.96 -5.54
CA SER A 13 -3.01 0.18 -4.48
C SER A 13 -4.51 0.50 -4.42
N VAL A 14 -5.31 -0.46 -3.95
CA VAL A 14 -6.74 -0.28 -3.73
C VAL A 14 -7.11 -0.97 -2.42
N GLU A 15 -7.75 -0.23 -1.53
CA GLU A 15 -8.31 -0.72 -0.28
C GLU A 15 -9.78 -1.10 -0.51
N CYS A 16 -10.17 -2.33 -0.17
CA CYS A 16 -11.51 -2.88 -0.45
C CYS A 16 -12.23 -3.44 0.79
N THR A 17 -11.66 -3.26 1.98
CA THR A 17 -12.15 -3.79 3.26
C THR A 17 -12.84 -2.73 4.12
N GLY A 18 -12.61 -1.44 3.86
CA GLY A 18 -13.11 -0.33 4.65
C GLY A 18 -12.38 -0.13 5.98
N HIS A 19 -11.30 -0.86 6.23
CA HIS A 19 -10.53 -0.78 7.46
C HIS A 19 -9.51 0.37 7.39
N ILE A 20 -9.51 1.26 8.38
CA ILE A 20 -8.69 2.49 8.35
C ILE A 20 -7.19 2.18 8.30
N ASP A 21 -6.70 1.26 9.12
CA ASP A 21 -5.28 0.87 9.10
C ASP A 21 -4.86 0.23 7.76
N ALA A 22 -5.78 -0.47 7.09
CA ALA A 22 -5.54 -1.03 5.76
C ALA A 22 -5.51 0.07 4.70
N MET A 23 -6.30 1.14 4.88
CA MET A 23 -6.29 2.32 4.02
C MET A 23 -4.98 3.09 4.13
N ILE A 24 -4.46 3.24 5.35
CA ILE A 24 -3.12 3.82 5.58
C ILE A 24 -2.04 2.95 4.93
N SER A 25 -2.10 1.63 5.14
CA SER A 25 -1.16 0.69 4.53
C SER A 25 -1.21 0.71 3.00
N ALA A 26 -2.41 0.83 2.42
CA ALA A 26 -2.58 0.95 0.97
C ALA A 26 -1.95 2.25 0.44
N PHE A 27 -2.10 3.37 1.16
CA PHE A 27 -1.48 4.64 0.78
C PHE A 27 0.05 4.61 0.89
N GLU A 28 0.60 4.08 1.98
CA GLU A 28 2.04 4.08 2.21
C GLU A 28 2.81 3.10 1.32
N CYS A 29 2.12 2.14 0.69
CA CYS A 29 2.76 1.13 -0.14
C CYS A 29 2.92 1.53 -1.62
N VAL A 30 2.36 2.66 -2.06
CA VAL A 30 2.60 3.16 -3.43
C VAL A 30 3.92 3.94 -3.48
N HIS A 31 4.64 3.83 -4.60
CA HIS A 31 5.81 4.68 -4.85
C HIS A 31 5.40 6.16 -4.83
N ASP A 32 6.24 7.03 -4.28
CA ASP A 32 6.19 8.49 -4.54
C ASP A 32 6.23 8.77 -6.06
#